data_AF-A0A1Y2JBM2-F1
#
_entry.id   AF-A0A1Y2JBM2-F1
#
_cell.length_a   1.000
_cell.length_b   1.000
_cell.length_c   1.000
_cell.angle_alpha   90.00
_cell.angle_beta   90.00
_cell.angle_gamma   90.00
#
_symmetry.space_group_name_H-M   'P 1'
#
loop_
_entity.id
_entity.type
_entity.pdbx_description
1 polymer ?
#
loop_
_entity_poly.entity_id
_entity_poly.type
_entity_poly.pdbx_seq_one_letter_code
_entity_poly.pdbx_strand_id
1 'polypeptide(L)'
;MTRASGRAEGRSTARKSNRAAQAARQRCFVLEINQRPVLAFSASSLRSARARVQEAWFVEELESMCSGGRPLLCPDHVRHVRLALPAEIAAVELGRGLDEARGEDAKYGFAFLVPIDVPPN
;
A
#
# COMPACT_ATOMS: atom_id res chain seq x y z
N MET A 1 42.21 16.10 40.28
CA MET A 1 41.88 16.69 38.97
C MET A 1 42.26 15.64 37.94
N THR A 2 41.41 14.99 37.13
CA THR A 2 40.19 15.44 36.42
C THR A 2 39.34 14.20 36.05
N ARG A 3 38.02 14.32 36.12
CA ARG A 3 36.99 13.36 35.63
C ARG A 3 36.76 13.51 34.12
N ALA A 4 36.43 12.42 33.43
CA ALA A 4 35.39 12.30 32.39
C ALA A 4 35.44 10.86 31.86
N SER A 5 34.51 9.92 32.10
CA SER A 5 33.05 9.92 32.02
C SER A 5 32.50 10.05 30.59
N GLY A 6 32.20 8.90 29.99
CA GLY A 6 30.88 8.65 29.38
C GLY A 6 30.73 8.88 27.87
N ARG A 7 30.43 7.78 27.16
CA ARG A 7 29.19 7.53 26.38
C ARG A 7 29.47 6.70 25.13
N ALA A 8 29.43 5.38 25.32
CA ALA A 8 28.86 4.51 24.31
C ALA A 8 27.34 4.67 24.43
N GLU A 9 26.69 5.27 23.43
CA GLU A 9 25.27 5.12 23.09
C GLU A 9 24.90 6.21 22.08
N GLY A 10 24.97 5.89 20.79
CA GLY A 10 24.58 6.83 19.74
C GLY A 10 24.24 6.20 18.41
N ARG A 11 24.11 4.87 18.33
CA ARG A 11 24.00 4.17 17.04
C ARG A 11 22.67 3.45 16.78
N SER A 12 21.68 3.58 17.67
CA SER A 12 20.38 2.89 17.56
C SER A 12 19.17 3.78 17.27
N THR A 13 19.31 5.11 17.27
CA THR A 13 18.21 6.03 16.97
C THR A 13 18.13 6.39 15.48
N ALA A 14 19.28 6.46 14.78
CA ALA A 14 19.34 6.82 13.36
C ALA A 14 18.67 5.80 12.43
N ARG A 15 18.71 4.49 12.76
CA ARG A 15 18.00 3.46 11.98
C ARG A 15 16.48 3.50 12.16
N LYS A 16 15.99 3.85 13.36
CA LYS A 16 14.55 3.98 13.65
C LYS A 16 13.97 5.27 13.04
N SER A 17 14.69 6.39 13.10
CA SER A 17 14.25 7.65 12.50
C SER A 17 14.20 7.59 10.97
N ASN A 18 15.12 6.83 10.34
CA ASN A 18 15.12 6.69 8.88
C ASN A 18 13.97 5.80 8.38
N ARG A 19 13.58 4.75 9.11
CA ARG A 19 12.38 3.96 8.78
C ARG A 19 11.09 4.78 8.89
N ALA A 20 10.95 5.62 9.91
CA ALA A 20 9.79 6.51 10.06
C ALA A 20 9.74 7.61 8.98
N ALA A 21 10.90 8.17 8.61
CA ALA A 21 11.01 9.14 7.51
C ALA A 21 10.88 8.52 6.10
N GLN A 22 11.17 7.22 5.97
CA GLN A 22 10.98 6.45 4.74
C GLN A 22 9.54 5.95 4.59
N ALA A 23 8.87 5.60 5.69
CA ALA A 23 7.42 5.42 5.75
C ALA A 23 6.68 6.73 5.38
N ALA A 24 7.25 7.89 5.72
CA ALA A 24 6.74 9.20 5.30
C ALA A 24 6.89 9.50 3.79
N ARG A 25 7.49 8.62 2.96
CA ARG A 25 7.75 8.85 1.53
C ARG A 25 7.01 7.92 0.55
N GLN A 26 6.26 6.93 1.03
CA GLN A 26 5.27 6.23 0.20
C GLN A 26 3.89 6.79 0.53
N ARG A 27 3.38 7.65 -0.35
CA ARG A 27 2.01 8.14 -0.23
C ARG A 27 1.10 6.98 -0.62
N CYS A 28 0.24 6.53 0.29
CA CYS A 28 -0.77 5.55 -0.05
C CYS A 28 -1.98 6.27 -0.65
N PHE A 29 -2.59 5.63 -1.64
CA PHE A 29 -3.76 6.08 -2.33
C PHE A 29 -4.81 4.99 -2.32
N VAL A 30 -6.05 5.39 -2.51
CA VAL A 30 -7.17 4.46 -2.65
C VAL A 30 -7.76 4.60 -4.03
N LEU A 31 -7.93 3.46 -4.69
CA LEU A 31 -8.81 3.31 -5.83
C LEU A 31 -10.23 3.11 -5.30
N GLU A 32 -11.11 4.01 -5.70
CA GLU A 32 -12.54 3.89 -5.54
C GLU A 32 -13.18 3.46 -6.86
N ILE A 33 -14.08 2.49 -6.79
CA ILE A 33 -14.90 2.03 -7.90
C ILE A 33 -16.35 2.33 -7.53
N ASN A 34 -17.04 3.17 -8.30
CA ASN A 34 -18.39 3.65 -8.00
C ASN A 34 -18.52 4.19 -6.56
N GLN A 35 -17.57 5.04 -6.14
CA GLN A 35 -17.47 5.65 -4.79
C GLN A 35 -17.24 4.67 -3.63
N ARG A 36 -17.02 3.38 -3.91
CA ARG A 36 -16.62 2.40 -2.90
C ARG A 36 -15.09 2.28 -2.87
N PRO A 37 -14.42 2.44 -1.71
CA PRO A 37 -13.01 2.09 -1.55
C PRO A 37 -12.80 0.60 -1.85
N VAL A 38 -11.96 0.28 -2.83
CA VAL A 38 -11.71 -1.11 -3.24
C VAL A 38 -10.29 -1.55 -2.93
N LEU A 39 -9.31 -0.70 -3.24
CA LEU A 39 -7.90 -1.08 -3.13
C LEU A 39 -7.08 0.11 -2.62
N ALA A 40 -6.36 -0.11 -1.53
CA ALA A 40 -5.32 0.79 -1.06
C ALA A 40 -3.96 0.35 -1.62
N PHE A 41 -3.13 1.30 -2.06
CA PHE A 41 -1.84 0.98 -2.64
C PHE A 41 -0.82 2.11 -2.52
N SER A 42 0.45 1.73 -2.51
CA SER A 42 1.56 2.69 -2.45
C SER A 42 1.89 3.31 -3.82
N ALA A 43 2.14 4.61 -3.85
CA ALA A 43 2.70 5.30 -5.01
C ALA A 43 3.56 6.50 -4.61
N SER A 44 4.39 6.98 -5.55
CA SER A 44 5.24 8.16 -5.31
C SER A 44 4.46 9.49 -5.29
N SER A 45 3.29 9.55 -5.93
CA SER A 45 2.48 10.77 -6.06
C SER A 45 1.05 10.44 -6.51
N LEU A 46 0.12 11.39 -6.39
CA LEU A 46 -1.25 11.22 -6.90
C LEU A 46 -1.27 11.03 -8.42
N ARG A 47 -0.38 11.72 -9.15
CA ARG A 47 -0.24 11.55 -10.59
C ARG A 47 0.18 10.13 -10.95
N SER A 48 1.19 9.58 -10.26
CA SER A 48 1.64 8.20 -10.51
C SER A 48 0.63 7.16 -10.04
N ALA A 49 -0.18 7.45 -9.03
CA ALA A 49 -1.30 6.60 -8.63
C ALA A 49 -2.40 6.56 -9.69
N ARG A 50 -2.78 7.73 -10.23
CA ARG A 50 -3.76 7.84 -11.33
C ARG A 50 -3.28 7.15 -12.60
N ALA A 51 -1.99 7.26 -12.93
CA ALA A 51 -1.41 6.56 -14.07
C ALA A 51 -1.49 5.04 -13.88
N ARG A 52 -1.17 4.53 -12.68
CA ARG A 52 -1.18 3.09 -12.40
C ARG A 52 -2.52 2.42 -12.61
N VAL A 53 -3.58 3.06 -12.12
CA VAL A 53 -4.95 2.52 -12.25
C VAL A 53 -5.47 2.55 -13.70
N GLN A 54 -4.71 3.14 -14.62
CA GLN A 54 -4.98 3.16 -16.07
C GLN A 54 -4.07 2.21 -16.86
N GLU A 55 -3.04 1.62 -16.25
CA GLU A 55 -2.16 0.68 -16.95
C GLU A 55 -2.93 -0.60 -17.28
N ALA A 56 -2.81 -1.09 -18.53
CA ALA A 56 -3.61 -2.22 -19.03
C ALA A 56 -3.54 -3.44 -18.12
N TRP A 57 -2.32 -3.85 -17.72
CA TRP A 57 -2.11 -4.98 -16.81
C TRP A 57 -2.86 -4.83 -15.49
N PHE A 58 -2.99 -3.61 -14.97
CA PHE A 58 -3.66 -3.35 -13.69
C PHE A 58 -5.17 -3.42 -13.84
N VAL A 59 -5.69 -2.95 -14.99
CA VAL A 59 -7.12 -3.06 -15.31
C VAL A 59 -7.51 -4.51 -15.52
N GLU A 60 -6.75 -5.25 -16.34
CA GLU A 60 -6.96 -6.67 -16.62
C GLU A 60 -6.96 -7.50 -15.32
N GLU A 61 -6.01 -7.24 -14.42
CA GLU A 61 -5.96 -7.91 -13.12
C GLU A 61 -7.23 -7.66 -12.31
N LEU A 62 -7.70 -6.41 -12.21
CA LEU A 62 -8.93 -6.07 -11.48
C LEU A 62 -10.20 -6.63 -12.14
N GLU A 63 -10.26 -6.69 -13.47
CA GLU A 63 -11.39 -7.28 -14.21
C GLU A 63 -11.48 -8.80 -14.00
N SER A 64 -10.35 -9.46 -13.75
CA SER A 64 -10.31 -10.90 -13.45
C SER A 64 -10.80 -11.26 -12.04
N MET A 65 -10.81 -10.29 -11.12
CA MET A 65 -11.14 -10.50 -9.71
C MET A 65 -12.63 -10.39 -9.44
N CYS A 66 -13.10 -11.15 -8.44
CA CYS A 66 -14.47 -11.07 -7.93
C CYS A 66 -14.51 -10.71 -6.44
N SER A 67 -15.63 -10.14 -6.01
CA SER A 67 -15.96 -9.86 -4.61
C SER A 67 -17.42 -10.24 -4.35
N GLY A 68 -17.65 -11.30 -3.56
CA GLY A 68 -18.99 -11.78 -3.27
C GLY A 68 -19.69 -12.38 -4.50
N GLY A 69 -18.95 -13.07 -5.36
CA GLY A 69 -19.43 -13.70 -6.58
C GLY A 69 -19.73 -12.71 -7.72
N ARG A 70 -19.29 -11.46 -7.62
CA ARG A 70 -19.49 -10.42 -8.64
C ARG A 70 -18.16 -9.84 -9.10
N PRO A 71 -18.01 -9.48 -10.39
CA PRO A 71 -16.81 -8.82 -10.88
C PRO A 71 -16.48 -7.56 -10.07
N LEU A 72 -15.20 -7.39 -9.74
CA LEU A 72 -14.72 -6.25 -8.99
C LEU A 72 -14.75 -4.97 -9.84
N LEU A 73 -14.47 -5.11 -11.14
CA LEU A 73 -14.46 -4.03 -12.12
C LEU A 73 -15.24 -4.43 -13.38
N CYS A 74 -16.11 -3.54 -13.85
CA CYS A 74 -16.86 -3.66 -15.10
C CYS A 74 -16.52 -2.47 -16.02
N PRO A 75 -16.74 -2.58 -17.35
CA PRO A 75 -16.40 -1.51 -18.31
C PRO A 75 -17.07 -0.15 -18.04
N ASP A 76 -18.26 -0.15 -17.45
CA ASP A 76 -19.06 1.04 -17.14
C ASP A 76 -18.75 1.64 -15.75
N HIS A 77 -17.94 0.97 -14.94
CA HIS A 77 -17.61 1.44 -13.60
C HIS A 77 -16.71 2.68 -13.62
N VAL A 78 -17.05 3.65 -12.78
CA VAL A 78 -16.25 4.87 -12.63
C VAL A 78 -15.15 4.64 -11.60
N ARG A 79 -13.91 4.92 -12.01
CA ARG A 79 -12.70 4.80 -11.18
C ARG A 79 -12.22 6.16 -10.71
N HIS A 80 -12.00 6.31 -9.41
CA HIS A 80 -11.41 7.51 -8.82
C HIS A 80 -10.22 7.16 -7.94
N VAL A 81 -9.26 8.08 -7.83
CA VAL A 81 -8.10 7.92 -6.95
C VAL A 81 -8.02 9.10 -5.99
N ARG A 82 -8.00 8.78 -4.70
CA ARG A 82 -7.82 9.74 -3.60
C ARG A 82 -6.68 9.35 -2.68
N LEU A 83 -6.31 10.25 -1.77
CA LEU A 83 -5.40 9.93 -0.68
C LEU A 83 -6.03 8.90 0.26
N ALA A 84 -5.20 7.98 0.74
CA ALA A 84 -5.62 7.00 1.75
C ALA A 84 -5.79 7.66 3.13
N LEU A 85 -6.77 7.17 3.87
CA LEU A 85 -7.00 7.46 5.28
C LEU A 85 -6.04 6.64 6.15
N PRO A 86 -5.82 7.01 7.43
CA PRO A 86 -4.88 6.29 8.31
C PRO A 86 -5.13 4.78 8.40
N ALA A 87 -6.39 4.33 8.47
CA ALA A 87 -6.72 2.90 8.52
C ALA A 87 -6.35 2.17 7.23
N GLU A 88 -6.51 2.82 6.08
CA GLU A 88 -6.20 2.26 4.76
C GLU A 88 -4.68 2.20 4.54
N ILE A 89 -3.94 3.19 5.06
CA ILE A 89 -2.46 3.17 5.09
C ILE A 89 -1.98 1.97 5.92
N ALA A 90 -2.54 1.79 7.12
CA ALA A 90 -2.16 0.68 7.99
C ALA A 90 -2.41 -0.70 7.35
N ALA A 91 -3.46 -0.85 6.54
CA ALA A 91 -3.73 -2.07 5.80
C ALA A 91 -2.62 -2.38 4.76
N VAL A 92 -2.16 -1.37 4.03
CA VAL A 92 -1.05 -1.52 3.05
C VAL A 92 0.26 -1.86 3.76
N GLU A 93 0.54 -1.20 4.88
CA GLU A 93 1.75 -1.47 5.67
C GLU A 93 1.74 -2.87 6.28
N LEU A 94 0.58 -3.35 6.74
CA LEU A 94 0.42 -4.72 7.24
C LEU A 94 0.65 -5.74 6.13
N GLY A 95 0.05 -5.55 4.95
CA GLY A 95 0.25 -6.42 3.79
C GLY A 95 1.73 -6.49 3.40
N ARG A 96 2.38 -5.33 3.23
CA ARG A 96 3.82 -5.27 2.93
C ARG A 96 4.67 -5.99 3.98
N GLY A 97 4.35 -5.84 5.26
CA GLY A 97 5.07 -6.54 6.33
C GLY A 97 4.92 -8.07 6.28
N LEU A 98 3.76 -8.57 5.85
CA LEU A 98 3.54 -10.01 5.65
C LEU A 98 4.32 -10.54 4.43
N ASP A 99 4.32 -9.80 3.33
CA ASP A 99 5.07 -10.15 2.12
C ASP A 99 6.59 -10.16 2.41
N GLU A 100 7.09 -9.12 3.09
CA GLU A 100 8.48 -9.05 3.56
C GLU A 100 8.83 -10.26 4.44
N ALA A 101 7.93 -10.67 5.34
CA ALA A 101 8.12 -11.85 6.20
C ALA A 101 8.12 -13.18 5.42
N ARG A 102 7.46 -13.23 4.25
CA ARG A 102 7.50 -14.35 3.30
C ARG A 102 8.73 -14.33 2.40
N GLY A 103 9.54 -13.28 2.46
CA GLY A 103 10.69 -13.07 1.58
C GLY A 103 10.32 -12.50 0.21
N GLU A 104 9.10 -12.00 0.05
CA GLU A 104 8.65 -11.32 -1.15
C GLU A 104 9.05 -9.85 -1.08
N ASP A 105 10.00 -9.42 -1.92
CA ASP A 105 10.36 -8.01 -2.06
C ASP A 105 9.39 -7.31 -3.03
N ALA A 106 8.19 -7.03 -2.53
CA ALA A 106 7.19 -6.33 -3.31
C ALA A 106 7.56 -4.84 -3.43
N LYS A 107 7.97 -4.43 -4.63
CA LYS A 107 8.23 -3.03 -5.01
C LYS A 107 7.06 -2.10 -4.70
N TYR A 108 5.84 -2.64 -4.62
CA TYR A 108 4.61 -1.93 -4.34
C TYR A 108 3.79 -2.71 -3.30
N GLY A 109 3.30 -2.01 -2.27
CA GLY A 109 2.29 -2.56 -1.36
C GLY A 109 0.88 -2.35 -1.90
N PHE A 110 0.05 -3.39 -1.79
CA PHE A 110 -1.37 -3.41 -2.13
C PHE A 110 -2.19 -4.02 -0.98
N ALA A 111 -3.39 -3.49 -0.72
CA ALA A 111 -4.32 -4.07 0.24
C ALA A 111 -5.76 -3.86 -0.25
N PHE A 112 -6.49 -4.96 -0.44
CA PHE A 112 -7.91 -4.89 -0.76
C PHE A 112 -8.70 -4.43 0.48
N LEU A 113 -9.58 -3.45 0.26
CA LEU A 113 -10.49 -2.89 1.28
C LEU A 113 -11.87 -3.55 1.24
N VAL A 114 -12.03 -4.54 0.36
CA VAL A 114 -13.22 -5.34 0.16
C VAL A 114 -12.81 -6.82 0.17
N PRO A 115 -13.71 -7.74 0.56
CA PRO A 115 -13.40 -9.16 0.45
C PRO A 115 -13.16 -9.52 -1.03
N ILE A 116 -12.08 -10.25 -1.31
CA ILE A 116 -11.81 -10.79 -2.64
C ILE A 116 -12.07 -12.28 -2.60
N ASP A 117 -12.81 -12.76 -3.59
CA ASP A 117 -13.07 -14.17 -3.74
C ASP A 117 -11.76 -14.88 -4.10
N VAL A 118 -11.40 -15.90 -3.35
CA VAL A 118 -10.26 -16.74 -3.69
C VAL A 118 -10.71 -17.64 -4.84
N PRO A 119 -10.05 -17.59 -6.02
CA PRO A 119 -10.38 -18.52 -7.08
C PRO A 119 -10.20 -19.95 -6.54
N PRO A 120 -11.13 -20.88 -6.84
CA PRO A 120 -10.96 -22.27 -6.42
C PRO A 120 -9.66 -22.81 -7.05
N ASN A 121 -8.76 -23.31 -6.20
CA ASN A 121 -7.55 -24.01 -6.62
C ASN A 121 -7.86 -25.26 -7.45
#